data_AF-A0A972TND0-F1
#
_entry.id   AF-A0A972TND0-F1
#
_cell.length_a   1.000
_cell.length_b   1.000
_cell.length_c   1.000
_cell.angle_alpha   90.00
_cell.angle_beta   90.00
_cell.angle_gamma   90.00
#
_symmetry.space_group_name_H-M   'P 1'
#
loop_
_entity.id
_entity.type
_entity.pdbx_description
1 polymer ?
#
loop_
_entity_poly.entity_id
_entity_poly.type
_entity_poly.pdbx_seq_one_letter_code
_entity_poly.pdbx_strand_id
1 'polypeptide(L)'
;MSGFGEKSTGSKTGAVMIVGGGISGMQSALDLANSGFKVYLVEESPSIGGRMAQLDKTFPTNDCSMCMISPKLIEVGKHLNIEILTQSQVESVEGVDGNFKVKVFKKASYIDVEKCTGCGSCAQTDDLSVDLLHMVDGRQWVDRIRIDESKCIQCGECAVACVIENSERQGITTVAKEAQKLLEELPEQKSEKETVMHEIARMNAEERAEYWKNQFSKCIKCYGCREVCPICLCEYCELEDADWITPGQIPAEFPLFHLIRAYHIGVNCIGCNACEETCPMGIPLGALMDVARTDGEKIFDYVPGLDDDSKSRLIDSVKKNPIMERKVRI
;
A
#
# COMPACT_ATOMS: atom_id res chain seq x y z
N MET A 1 -5.26 -65.47 -1.98
CA MET A 1 -4.58 -64.54 -1.06
C MET A 1 -4.57 -63.17 -1.74
N SER A 2 -5.70 -62.47 -1.92
CA SER A 2 -6.56 -61.79 -0.93
C SER A 2 -5.75 -60.98 0.10
N GLY A 3 -5.64 -59.66 -0.13
CA GLY A 3 -5.32 -58.70 0.94
C GLY A 3 -4.34 -57.59 0.57
N PHE A 4 -4.81 -56.58 -0.17
CA PHE A 4 -4.36 -55.18 -0.05
C PHE A 4 -5.61 -54.36 -0.37
N GLY A 5 -6.35 -53.88 0.60
CA GLY A 5 -5.95 -52.79 1.50
C GLY A 5 -6.80 -51.59 1.07
N GLU A 6 -7.66 -51.13 1.97
CA GLU A 6 -8.78 -50.21 1.75
C GLU A 6 -8.42 -49.00 0.88
N LYS A 7 -9.25 -48.71 -0.14
CA LYS A 7 -9.20 -47.44 -0.88
C LYS A 7 -9.54 -46.31 0.08
N SER A 8 -8.54 -45.56 0.52
CA SER A 8 -8.74 -44.28 1.18
C SER A 8 -9.53 -43.35 0.24
N THR A 9 -10.76 -43.03 0.63
CA THR A 9 -11.70 -42.16 -0.08
C THR A 9 -11.30 -40.68 0.07
N GLY A 10 -10.15 -40.33 -0.51
CA GLY A 10 -9.69 -38.97 -0.71
C GLY A 10 -8.91 -38.94 -2.02
N SER A 11 -9.39 -38.19 -3.02
CA SER A 11 -8.68 -38.01 -4.27
C SER A 11 -7.32 -37.39 -3.97
N LYS A 12 -6.24 -38.19 -4.10
CA LYS A 12 -4.87 -37.70 -3.89
C LYS A 12 -4.60 -36.56 -4.86
N THR A 13 -4.04 -35.46 -4.35
CA THR A 13 -3.68 -34.31 -5.18
C THR A 13 -2.45 -34.65 -6.03
N GLY A 14 -2.53 -34.47 -7.35
CA GLY A 14 -1.41 -34.71 -8.28
C GLY A 14 -0.34 -33.61 -8.28
N ALA A 15 -0.18 -32.91 -7.15
CA ALA A 15 0.74 -31.79 -7.00
C ALA A 15 1.80 -32.10 -5.93
N VAL A 16 3.04 -31.68 -6.18
CA VAL A 16 4.19 -31.90 -5.30
C VAL A 16 4.81 -30.56 -4.96
N MET A 17 5.18 -30.35 -3.69
CA MET A 17 5.98 -29.20 -3.28
C MET A 17 7.40 -29.65 -2.95
N ILE A 18 8.38 -28.93 -3.49
CA ILE A 18 9.81 -29.14 -3.24
C ILE A 18 10.34 -27.92 -2.50
N VAL A 19 11.00 -28.15 -1.37
CA VAL A 19 11.58 -27.09 -0.55
C VAL A 19 13.09 -27.06 -0.80
N GLY A 20 13.57 -25.95 -1.37
CA GLY A 20 14.96 -25.71 -1.75
C GLY A 20 15.20 -25.86 -3.25
N GLY A 21 15.61 -24.78 -3.91
CA GLY A 21 15.93 -24.68 -5.33
C GLY A 21 17.39 -24.95 -5.68
N GLY A 22 18.11 -25.76 -4.89
CA GLY A 22 19.47 -26.21 -5.22
C GLY A 22 19.50 -27.26 -6.34
N ILE A 23 20.68 -27.79 -6.64
CA ILE A 23 20.86 -28.82 -7.70
C ILE A 23 19.96 -30.05 -7.51
N SER A 24 19.76 -30.49 -6.26
CA SER A 24 18.90 -31.62 -5.92
C SER A 24 17.43 -31.29 -6.15
N GLY A 25 16.95 -30.18 -5.61
CA GLY A 25 15.56 -29.75 -5.74
C GLY A 25 15.16 -29.46 -7.19
N MET A 26 16.05 -28.83 -7.96
CA MET A 26 15.84 -28.63 -9.40
C MET A 26 15.73 -29.95 -10.17
N GLN A 27 16.60 -30.92 -9.90
CA GLN A 27 16.50 -32.23 -10.56
C GLN A 27 15.20 -32.94 -10.19
N SER A 28 14.86 -32.98 -8.89
CA SER A 28 13.60 -33.58 -8.43
C SER A 28 12.38 -32.90 -9.05
N ALA A 29 12.43 -31.57 -9.23
CA ALA A 29 11.36 -30.81 -9.87
C ALA A 29 11.19 -31.22 -11.34
N LEU A 30 12.29 -31.33 -12.09
CA LEU A 30 12.28 -31.76 -13.49
C LEU A 30 11.74 -33.18 -13.63
N ASP A 31 12.23 -34.13 -12.83
CA ASP A 31 11.82 -35.54 -12.93
C ASP A 31 10.31 -35.71 -12.68
N LEU A 32 9.78 -35.01 -11.66
CA LEU A 32 8.35 -35.06 -11.32
C LEU A 32 7.49 -34.32 -12.35
N ALA A 33 7.96 -33.17 -12.83
CA ALA A 33 7.24 -32.37 -13.81
C ALA A 33 7.16 -33.05 -15.18
N ASN A 34 8.25 -33.70 -15.61
CA ASN A 34 8.31 -34.53 -16.81
C ASN A 34 7.46 -35.80 -16.68
N SER A 35 7.24 -36.28 -15.45
CA SER A 35 6.29 -37.37 -15.16
C SER A 35 4.81 -36.93 -15.16
N GLY A 36 4.55 -35.64 -15.38
CA GLY A 36 3.19 -35.08 -15.51
C GLY A 36 2.59 -34.53 -14.22
N PHE A 37 3.37 -34.43 -13.13
CA PHE A 37 2.88 -33.80 -11.89
C PHE A 37 3.07 -32.29 -11.91
N LYS A 38 2.15 -31.54 -11.28
CA LYS A 38 2.35 -30.11 -11.01
C LYS A 38 3.32 -29.98 -9.84
N VAL A 39 4.36 -29.16 -10.00
CA VAL A 39 5.41 -28.99 -9.00
C VAL A 39 5.46 -27.53 -8.54
N TYR A 40 5.47 -27.31 -7.23
CA TYR A 40 5.77 -26.03 -6.60
C TYR A 40 7.18 -26.08 -6.04
N LEU A 41 8.09 -25.27 -6.59
CA LEU A 41 9.48 -25.19 -6.14
C LEU A 41 9.65 -23.96 -5.25
N VAL A 42 9.74 -24.16 -3.94
CA VAL A 42 9.91 -23.11 -2.93
C VAL A 42 11.39 -22.87 -2.68
N GLU A 43 11.85 -21.63 -2.86
CA GLU A 43 13.23 -21.21 -2.61
C GLU A 43 13.25 -19.96 -1.72
N GLU A 44 14.07 -20.01 -0.67
CA GLU A 44 14.23 -18.90 0.28
C GLU A 44 14.94 -17.70 -0.34
N SER A 45 15.91 -17.97 -1.21
CA SER A 45 16.74 -16.96 -1.86
C SER A 45 15.97 -16.27 -3.00
N PRO A 46 16.47 -15.11 -3.49
CA PRO A 46 15.94 -14.48 -4.68
C PRO A 46 16.10 -15.33 -5.95
N SER A 47 17.05 -16.26 -5.99
CA SER A 47 17.33 -17.10 -7.16
C SER A 47 17.48 -18.57 -6.78
N ILE A 48 17.19 -19.44 -7.74
CA ILE A 48 17.46 -20.89 -7.66
C ILE A 48 18.90 -21.18 -8.10
N GLY A 49 19.44 -22.35 -7.75
CA GLY A 49 20.81 -22.77 -8.04
C GLY A 49 21.56 -23.24 -6.80
N GLY A 50 21.25 -22.66 -5.64
CA GLY A 50 21.87 -23.00 -4.36
C GLY A 50 23.40 -22.82 -4.37
N ARG A 51 24.11 -23.60 -3.55
CA ARG A 51 25.58 -23.47 -3.42
C ARG A 51 26.34 -23.80 -4.71
N MET A 52 25.79 -24.66 -5.57
CA MET A 52 26.47 -25.07 -6.81
C MET A 52 26.65 -23.89 -7.77
N ALA A 53 25.72 -22.92 -7.78
CA ALA A 53 25.85 -21.70 -8.57
C ALA A 53 26.99 -20.78 -8.09
N GLN A 54 27.48 -20.96 -6.86
CA GLN A 54 28.58 -20.18 -6.28
C GLN A 54 29.96 -20.81 -6.52
N LEU A 55 30.00 -22.06 -7.01
CA LEU A 55 31.24 -22.78 -7.23
C LEU A 55 31.80 -22.45 -8.61
N ASP A 56 33.11 -22.21 -8.72
CA ASP A 56 33.77 -22.10 -10.02
C ASP A 56 33.82 -23.47 -10.71
N LYS A 57 34.35 -24.48 -10.02
CA LYS A 57 34.55 -25.84 -10.56
C LYS A 57 33.96 -26.94 -9.69
N THR A 58 33.65 -28.07 -10.32
CA THR A 58 33.16 -29.28 -9.64
C THR A 58 34.17 -30.43 -9.76
N PHE A 59 34.54 -31.01 -8.62
CA PHE A 59 35.33 -32.25 -8.57
C PHE A 59 34.44 -33.45 -8.95
N PRO A 60 34.94 -34.52 -9.61
CA PRO A 60 36.33 -34.81 -10.01
C PRO A 60 36.75 -34.29 -11.38
N THR A 61 35.80 -33.95 -12.24
CA THR A 61 36.06 -33.59 -13.63
C THR A 61 36.66 -32.20 -13.79
N ASN A 62 36.56 -31.36 -12.75
CA ASN A 62 36.96 -29.96 -12.77
C ASN A 62 36.20 -29.16 -13.85
N ASP A 63 34.96 -29.56 -14.12
CA ASP A 63 34.06 -28.85 -15.02
C ASP A 63 33.56 -27.56 -14.37
N CYS A 64 33.28 -26.55 -15.20
CA CYS A 64 32.63 -25.32 -14.76
C CYS A 64 31.25 -25.63 -14.16
N SER A 65 31.01 -25.25 -12.91
CA SER A 65 29.74 -25.53 -12.23
C SER A 65 28.57 -24.85 -12.95
N MET A 66 28.79 -23.64 -13.44
CA MET A 66 27.80 -22.91 -14.21
C MET A 66 27.44 -23.61 -15.51
N CYS A 67 28.41 -24.21 -16.22
CA CYS A 67 28.12 -24.98 -17.43
C CYS A 67 27.21 -26.19 -17.16
N MET A 68 27.30 -26.78 -15.97
CA MET A 68 26.49 -27.95 -15.59
C MET A 68 25.10 -27.57 -15.06
N ILE A 69 24.98 -26.44 -14.36
CA ILE A 69 23.72 -26.02 -13.73
C ILE A 69 22.83 -25.17 -14.66
N SER A 70 23.43 -24.36 -15.54
CA SER A 70 22.71 -23.49 -16.49
C SER A 70 21.62 -24.20 -17.31
N PRO A 71 21.84 -25.38 -17.93
CA PRO A 71 20.77 -26.05 -18.67
C PRO A 71 19.58 -26.39 -17.77
N LYS A 72 19.82 -26.82 -16.51
CA LYS A 72 18.75 -27.14 -15.55
C LYS A 72 18.01 -25.90 -15.09
N LEU A 73 18.71 -24.78 -14.86
CA LEU A 73 18.09 -23.49 -14.51
C LEU A 73 17.10 -23.05 -15.59
N ILE A 74 17.50 -23.14 -16.86
CA ILE A 74 16.66 -22.77 -18.00
C ILE A 74 15.47 -23.73 -18.13
N GLU A 75 15.70 -25.03 -17.98
CA GLU A 75 14.65 -26.05 -18.10
C GLU A 75 13.59 -25.87 -17.01
N VAL A 76 14.01 -25.76 -15.74
CA VAL A 76 13.12 -25.50 -14.60
C VAL A 76 12.36 -24.18 -14.77
N GLY A 77 13.05 -23.12 -15.21
CA GLY A 77 12.46 -21.80 -15.42
C GLY A 77 11.39 -21.74 -16.51
N LYS A 78 11.46 -22.63 -17.52
CA LYS A 78 10.53 -22.65 -18.66
C LYS A 78 9.48 -23.76 -18.58
N HIS A 79 9.60 -24.67 -17.62
CA HIS A 79 8.73 -25.84 -17.55
C HIS A 79 7.31 -25.46 -17.10
N LEU A 80 6.30 -25.75 -17.93
CA LEU A 80 4.89 -25.35 -17.69
C LEU A 80 4.30 -25.97 -16.41
N ASN A 81 4.73 -27.18 -16.04
CA ASN A 81 4.29 -27.84 -14.81
C ASN A 81 5.08 -27.44 -13.56
N ILE A 82 6.09 -26.57 -13.66
CA ILE A 82 6.86 -26.11 -12.49
C ILE A 82 6.50 -24.67 -12.20
N GLU A 83 6.15 -24.39 -10.94
CA GLU A 83 5.89 -23.05 -10.45
C GLU A 83 6.93 -22.69 -9.40
N ILE A 84 7.72 -21.66 -9.68
CA ILE A 84 8.85 -21.27 -8.85
C ILE A 84 8.43 -20.15 -7.89
N LEU A 85 8.48 -20.46 -6.60
CA LEU A 85 8.19 -19.54 -5.51
C LEU A 85 9.53 -19.13 -4.87
N THR A 86 10.20 -18.12 -5.43
CA THR A 86 11.40 -17.52 -4.81
C THR A 86 11.04 -16.62 -3.65
N GLN A 87 12.03 -16.29 -2.81
CA GLN A 87 11.83 -15.48 -1.60
C GLN A 87 10.72 -16.02 -0.70
N SER A 88 10.52 -17.34 -0.74
CA SER A 88 9.40 -18.00 -0.09
C SER A 88 9.92 -19.06 0.87
N GLN A 89 9.32 -19.13 2.05
CA GLN A 89 9.64 -20.10 3.09
C GLN A 89 8.37 -20.81 3.53
N VAL A 90 8.49 -22.10 3.85
CA VAL A 90 7.36 -22.87 4.40
C VAL A 90 7.23 -22.55 5.89
N GLU A 91 6.06 -22.09 6.32
CA GLU A 91 5.77 -21.81 7.74
C GLU A 91 5.19 -23.02 8.46
N SER A 92 4.18 -23.66 7.85
CA SER A 92 3.49 -24.79 8.44
C SER A 92 3.03 -25.77 7.37
N VAL A 93 3.00 -27.05 7.74
CA VAL A 93 2.50 -28.16 6.92
C VAL A 93 1.46 -28.90 7.76
N GLU A 94 0.23 -28.93 7.27
CA GLU A 94 -0.88 -29.64 7.88
C GLU A 94 -1.41 -30.71 6.90
N GLY A 95 -2.10 -31.71 7.43
CA GLY A 95 -2.72 -32.76 6.62
C GLY A 95 -1.98 -34.09 6.65
N VAL A 96 -2.28 -34.94 5.66
CA VAL A 96 -1.81 -36.32 5.57
C VAL A 96 -1.33 -36.63 4.16
N ASP A 97 -0.65 -37.75 3.98
CA ASP A 97 -0.08 -38.18 2.71
C ASP A 97 -1.07 -38.06 1.54
N GLY A 98 -0.72 -37.21 0.57
CA GLY A 98 -1.53 -36.96 -0.63
C GLY A 98 -2.62 -35.90 -0.47
N ASN A 99 -2.74 -35.26 0.69
CA ASN A 99 -3.58 -34.09 0.93
C ASN A 99 -2.95 -33.16 1.97
N PHE A 100 -1.83 -32.54 1.59
CA PHE A 100 -1.14 -31.55 2.42
C PHE A 100 -1.69 -30.15 2.17
N LYS A 101 -1.88 -29.40 3.25
CA LYS A 101 -2.12 -27.96 3.22
C LYS A 101 -0.87 -27.28 3.76
N VAL A 102 -0.18 -26.54 2.90
CA VAL A 102 1.08 -25.88 3.24
C VAL A 102 0.86 -24.38 3.28
N LYS A 103 1.27 -23.73 4.37
CA LYS A 103 1.32 -22.27 4.46
C LYS A 103 2.72 -21.80 4.08
N VAL A 104 2.80 -20.94 3.08
CA VAL A 104 4.06 -20.40 2.56
C VAL A 104 4.09 -18.90 2.82
N PHE A 105 5.14 -18.43 3.47
CA PHE A 105 5.43 -17.02 3.65
C PHE A 105 6.32 -16.52 2.52
N LYS A 106 5.84 -15.56 1.75
CA LYS A 106 6.58 -14.92 0.67
C LYS A 106 7.03 -13.53 1.12
N LYS A 107 8.35 -13.32 1.14
CA LYS A 107 8.93 -12.01 1.45
C LYS A 107 8.66 -11.03 0.32
N ALA A 108 8.51 -9.76 0.68
CA ALA A 108 8.39 -8.66 -0.27
C ALA A 108 9.69 -8.52 -1.08
N SER A 109 9.58 -8.55 -2.41
CA SER A 109 10.70 -8.25 -3.31
C SER A 109 10.86 -6.75 -3.54
N TYR A 110 9.81 -5.96 -3.28
CA TYR A 110 9.65 -4.57 -3.72
C TYR A 110 9.79 -4.38 -5.24
N ILE A 111 9.49 -5.45 -5.97
CA ILE A 111 9.61 -5.53 -7.42
C ILE A 111 8.47 -6.38 -7.95
N ASP A 112 7.70 -5.80 -8.87
CA ASP A 112 6.72 -6.47 -9.70
C ASP A 112 7.46 -7.31 -10.75
N VAL A 113 7.49 -8.62 -10.51
CA VAL A 113 8.20 -9.60 -11.35
C VAL A 113 7.66 -9.63 -12.78
N GLU A 114 6.38 -9.31 -12.99
CA GLU A 114 5.77 -9.33 -14.33
C GLU A 114 6.19 -8.12 -15.18
N LYS A 115 6.51 -7.00 -14.53
CA LYS A 115 6.97 -5.77 -15.20
C LYS A 115 8.48 -5.65 -15.27
N CYS A 116 9.20 -6.33 -14.38
CA CYS A 116 10.65 -6.25 -14.30
C CYS A 116 11.32 -6.90 -15.52
N THR A 117 12.19 -6.14 -16.18
CA THR A 117 12.98 -6.60 -17.34
C THR A 117 14.34 -7.19 -16.97
N GLY A 118 14.77 -7.07 -15.70
CA GLY A 118 16.09 -7.55 -15.25
C GLY A 118 17.28 -6.72 -15.76
N CYS A 119 17.03 -5.49 -16.25
CA CYS A 119 18.05 -4.59 -16.84
C CYS A 119 19.19 -4.17 -15.90
N GLY A 120 18.98 -4.24 -14.58
CA GLY A 120 20.02 -3.90 -13.59
C GLY A 120 20.27 -2.40 -13.36
N SER A 121 19.62 -1.48 -14.08
CA SER A 121 19.86 -0.02 -13.96
C SER A 121 19.62 0.52 -12.55
N CYS A 122 18.71 -0.08 -11.80
CA CYS A 122 18.44 0.31 -10.40
C CYS A 122 19.59 -0.03 -9.44
N ALA A 123 20.42 -1.03 -9.76
CA ALA A 123 21.59 -1.40 -8.97
C ALA A 123 22.85 -0.58 -9.32
N GLN A 124 22.80 0.23 -10.37
CA GLN A 124 23.90 1.11 -10.81
C GLN A 124 23.88 2.49 -10.14
N THR A 125 22.87 2.75 -9.30
CA THR A 125 22.82 3.97 -8.49
C THR A 125 23.95 3.93 -7.46
N ASP A 126 24.65 5.05 -7.27
CA ASP A 126 25.99 5.12 -6.68
C ASP A 126 26.11 4.65 -5.20
N ASP A 127 25.04 4.17 -4.56
CA ASP A 127 24.98 3.95 -3.10
C ASP A 127 24.53 2.57 -2.60
N LEU A 128 24.29 1.57 -3.47
CA LEU A 128 23.93 0.22 -3.00
C LEU A 128 25.00 -0.81 -3.39
N SER A 129 25.80 -1.22 -2.40
CA SER A 129 26.80 -2.29 -2.47
C SER A 129 26.32 -3.50 -3.29
N VAL A 130 26.80 -3.65 -4.52
CA VAL A 130 26.39 -4.72 -5.44
C VAL A 130 27.42 -5.87 -5.45
N ASP A 131 27.31 -6.78 -4.48
CA ASP A 131 28.09 -8.03 -4.44
C ASP A 131 27.53 -9.14 -5.36
N LEU A 132 26.56 -8.83 -6.24
CA LEU A 132 25.84 -9.81 -7.07
C LEU A 132 25.91 -9.56 -8.60
N LEU A 133 26.82 -8.70 -9.07
CA LEU A 133 26.91 -8.35 -10.49
C LEU A 133 27.72 -9.39 -11.28
N HIS A 134 27.07 -10.04 -12.25
CA HIS A 134 27.77 -10.74 -13.33
C HIS A 134 27.81 -9.84 -14.57
N MET A 135 29.03 -9.56 -15.06
CA MET A 135 29.22 -8.89 -16.35
C MET A 135 29.24 -9.93 -17.47
N VAL A 136 28.32 -9.80 -18.44
CA VAL A 136 28.36 -10.55 -19.70
C VAL A 136 28.21 -9.54 -20.84
N ASP A 137 29.18 -9.50 -21.75
CA ASP A 137 29.21 -8.59 -22.92
C ASP A 137 29.06 -7.09 -22.60
N GLY A 138 29.71 -6.63 -21.53
CA GLY A 138 29.69 -5.22 -21.14
C GLY A 138 28.33 -4.74 -20.62
N ARG A 139 27.36 -5.65 -20.45
CA ARG A 139 26.06 -5.40 -19.84
C ARG A 139 25.97 -6.13 -18.51
N GLN A 140 25.42 -5.45 -17.52
CA GLN A 140 25.16 -6.02 -16.20
C GLN A 140 23.81 -6.73 -16.24
N TRP A 141 23.77 -8.02 -15.91
CA TRP A 141 22.53 -8.79 -15.85
C TRP A 141 22.33 -9.31 -14.43
N VAL A 142 21.13 -9.13 -13.90
CA VAL A 142 20.73 -9.67 -12.60
C VAL A 142 19.47 -10.51 -12.82
N ASP A 143 19.56 -11.82 -12.57
CA ASP A 143 18.45 -12.75 -12.82
C ASP A 143 17.20 -12.41 -11.99
N ARG A 144 17.37 -11.96 -10.73
CA ARG A 144 16.31 -11.39 -9.89
C ARG A 144 16.86 -10.34 -8.92
N ILE A 145 16.24 -9.17 -8.92
CA ILE A 145 16.59 -8.06 -8.03
C ILE A 145 15.68 -8.13 -6.79
N ARG A 146 16.19 -7.73 -5.62
CA ARG A 146 15.37 -7.44 -4.44
C ARG A 146 15.88 -6.19 -3.75
N ILE A 147 14.97 -5.45 -3.11
CA ILE A 147 15.35 -4.40 -2.18
C ILE A 147 15.52 -5.01 -0.79
N ASP A 148 16.69 -4.80 -0.17
CA ASP A 148 16.91 -5.20 1.22
C ASP A 148 16.46 -4.09 2.17
N GLU A 149 15.35 -4.30 2.86
CA GLU A 149 14.76 -3.32 3.79
C GLU A 149 15.73 -2.90 4.89
N SER A 150 16.61 -3.79 5.34
CA SER A 150 17.55 -3.48 6.43
C SER A 150 18.62 -2.46 6.02
N LYS A 151 18.85 -2.32 4.72
CA LYS A 151 19.83 -1.38 4.13
C LYS A 151 19.16 -0.22 3.38
N CYS A 152 17.87 -0.34 3.06
CA CYS A 152 17.16 0.64 2.27
C CYS A 152 16.84 1.90 3.10
N ILE A 153 17.39 3.04 2.69
CA ILE A 153 17.05 4.36 3.27
C ILE A 153 15.83 5.02 2.61
N GLN A 154 15.17 4.32 1.68
CA GLN A 154 13.98 4.79 0.95
C GLN A 154 14.20 6.08 0.15
N CYS A 155 15.40 6.31 -0.41
CA CYS A 155 15.71 7.49 -1.23
C CYS A 155 14.93 7.56 -2.56
N GLY A 156 14.51 6.41 -3.10
CA GLY A 156 13.72 6.31 -4.33
C GLY A 156 14.51 6.39 -5.64
N GLU A 157 15.84 6.51 -5.60
CA GLU A 157 16.69 6.58 -6.80
C GLU A 157 16.53 5.37 -7.71
N CYS A 158 16.42 4.17 -7.12
CA CYS A 158 16.17 2.94 -7.85
C CYS A 158 14.88 3.04 -8.69
N ALA A 159 13.81 3.63 -8.15
CA ALA A 159 12.55 3.82 -8.84
C ALA A 159 12.69 4.81 -10.02
N VAL A 160 13.45 5.90 -9.83
CA VAL A 160 13.76 6.85 -10.91
C VAL A 160 14.53 6.16 -12.03
N ALA A 161 15.58 5.39 -11.70
CA ALA A 161 16.34 4.63 -12.68
C ALA A 161 15.46 3.61 -13.43
N CYS A 162 14.53 2.96 -12.73
CA CYS A 162 13.58 2.02 -13.33
C CYS A 162 12.62 2.71 -14.31
N VAL A 163 12.13 3.92 -13.99
CA VAL A 163 11.27 4.72 -14.88
C VAL A 163 12.04 5.22 -16.11
N ILE A 164 13.30 5.62 -15.96
CA ILE A 164 14.13 6.05 -17.09
C ILE A 164 14.34 4.89 -18.07
N GLU A 165 14.68 3.71 -17.57
CA GLU A 165 14.93 2.54 -18.40
C GLU A 165 13.64 1.89 -18.94
N ASN A 166 12.56 1.89 -18.13
CA ASN A 166 11.31 1.20 -18.42
C ASN A 166 10.10 2.15 -18.23
N SER A 167 10.05 3.22 -19.01
CA SER A 167 9.06 4.30 -18.88
C SER A 167 7.60 3.83 -18.96
N GLU A 168 7.31 2.82 -19.78
CA GLU A 168 5.96 2.27 -19.94
C GLU A 168 5.65 1.12 -18.97
N ARG A 169 6.67 0.51 -18.34
CA ARG A 169 6.55 -0.71 -17.52
C ARG A 169 7.52 -0.70 -16.34
N GLN A 170 7.39 0.27 -15.44
CA GLN A 170 8.21 0.30 -14.23
C GLN A 170 7.92 -0.96 -13.37
N GLY A 171 8.98 -1.66 -12.98
CA GLY A 171 8.91 -2.86 -12.15
C GLY A 171 9.11 -2.59 -10.65
N ILE A 172 9.71 -1.47 -10.26
CA ILE A 172 9.94 -1.18 -8.83
C ILE A 172 8.64 -0.77 -8.14
N THR A 173 8.37 -1.43 -7.02
CA THR A 173 7.29 -1.07 -6.11
C THR A 173 7.88 -0.29 -4.92
N THR A 174 7.11 0.66 -4.40
CA THR A 174 7.46 1.38 -3.17
C THR A 174 6.81 0.68 -1.99
N VAL A 175 7.34 0.89 -0.77
CA VAL A 175 6.68 0.41 0.46
C VAL A 175 5.22 0.88 0.51
N ALA A 176 4.94 2.12 0.09
CA ALA A 176 3.58 2.64 -0.02
C ALA A 176 2.71 1.84 -1.01
N LYS A 177 3.24 1.48 -2.19
CA LYS A 177 2.49 0.68 -3.18
C LYS A 177 2.25 -0.75 -2.72
N GLU A 178 3.22 -1.40 -2.06
CA GLU A 178 3.01 -2.74 -1.52
C GLU A 178 2.04 -2.74 -0.32
N ALA A 179 2.16 -1.76 0.58
CA ALA A 179 1.20 -1.58 1.66
C ALA A 179 -0.22 -1.32 1.12
N GLN A 180 -0.35 -0.53 0.05
CA GLN A 180 -1.62 -0.31 -0.62
C GLN A 180 -2.20 -1.60 -1.22
N LYS A 181 -1.37 -2.43 -1.88
CA LYS A 181 -1.82 -3.72 -2.42
C LYS A 181 -2.34 -4.65 -1.31
N LEU A 182 -1.66 -4.68 -0.17
CA LEU A 182 -2.12 -5.41 1.01
C LEU A 182 -3.46 -4.86 1.52
N LEU A 183 -3.65 -3.54 1.53
CA LEU A 183 -4.91 -2.91 1.93
C LEU A 183 -6.05 -3.20 0.94
N GLU A 184 -5.78 -3.24 -0.36
CA GLU A 184 -6.73 -3.60 -1.42
C GLU A 184 -7.16 -5.07 -1.35
N GLU A 185 -6.28 -5.95 -0.87
CA GLU A 185 -6.56 -7.39 -0.67
C GLU A 185 -7.29 -7.68 0.65
N LEU A 186 -7.31 -6.75 1.61
CA LEU A 186 -8.10 -6.92 2.82
C LEU A 186 -9.59 -6.74 2.49
N PRO A 187 -10.44 -7.72 2.81
CA PRO A 187 -11.87 -7.55 2.62
C PRO A 187 -12.32 -6.33 3.41
N GLU A 188 -13.02 -5.39 2.76
CA GLU A 188 -13.70 -4.29 3.45
C GLU A 188 -14.58 -4.88 4.56
N GLN A 189 -14.09 -4.88 5.79
CA GLN A 189 -14.93 -5.12 6.95
C GLN A 189 -15.75 -3.86 7.15
N LYS A 190 -16.83 -3.70 6.37
CA LYS A 190 -17.87 -2.73 6.68
C LYS A 190 -18.40 -3.08 8.06
N SER A 191 -18.15 -2.21 9.03
CA SER A 191 -18.75 -2.36 10.35
C SER A 191 -20.28 -2.28 10.17
N GLU A 192 -20.99 -3.37 10.47
CA GLU A 192 -22.46 -3.44 10.37
C GLU A 192 -23.18 -2.51 11.37
N LYS A 193 -22.44 -1.78 12.21
CA LYS A 193 -23.00 -0.86 13.18
C LYS A 193 -23.46 0.42 12.48
N GLU A 194 -24.76 0.68 12.55
CA GLU A 194 -25.39 1.91 12.12
C GLU A 194 -24.77 3.09 12.89
N THR A 195 -24.07 3.98 12.18
CA THR A 195 -23.44 5.16 12.80
C THR A 195 -24.41 6.34 12.79
N VAL A 196 -24.23 7.30 13.70
CA VAL A 196 -25.02 8.56 13.77
C VAL A 196 -25.07 9.28 12.41
N MET A 197 -24.03 9.14 11.60
CA MET A 197 -23.98 9.66 10.23
C MET A 197 -25.05 9.07 9.29
N HIS A 198 -25.35 7.77 9.41
CA HIS A 198 -26.38 7.13 8.60
C HIS A 198 -27.78 7.67 8.95
N GLU A 199 -28.01 8.03 10.21
CA GLU A 199 -29.26 8.65 10.66
C GLU A 199 -29.39 10.08 10.11
N ILE A 200 -28.34 10.90 10.22
CA ILE A 200 -28.31 12.29 9.74
C ILE A 200 -28.45 12.36 8.20
N ALA A 201 -27.86 11.41 7.47
CA ALA A 201 -27.95 11.34 6.02
C ALA A 201 -29.38 11.06 5.52
N ARG A 202 -30.20 10.35 6.32
CA ARG A 202 -31.61 10.05 5.98
C ARG A 202 -32.57 11.21 6.27
N MET A 203 -32.16 12.20 7.08
CA MET A 203 -32.97 13.38 7.38
C MET A 203 -33.12 14.29 6.17
N ASN A 204 -34.27 14.95 6.05
CA ASN A 204 -34.46 16.01 5.07
C ASN A 204 -33.67 17.29 5.48
N ALA A 205 -33.60 18.29 4.60
CA ALA A 205 -32.79 19.50 4.85
C ALA A 205 -33.24 20.30 6.09
N GLU A 206 -34.55 20.37 6.34
CA GLU A 206 -35.13 21.11 7.48
C GLU A 206 -34.88 20.37 8.80
N GLU A 207 -35.13 19.06 8.82
CA GLU A 207 -34.86 18.16 9.94
C GLU A 207 -33.38 18.16 10.31
N ARG A 208 -32.49 18.13 9.30
CA ARG A 208 -31.03 18.17 9.50
C ARG A 208 -30.60 19.51 10.11
N ALA A 209 -31.16 20.62 9.65
CA ALA A 209 -30.87 21.94 10.19
C ALA A 209 -31.33 22.07 11.65
N GLU A 210 -32.54 21.60 11.97
CA GLU A 210 -33.06 21.60 13.34
C GLU A 210 -32.27 20.68 14.27
N TYR A 211 -31.87 19.51 13.78
CA TYR A 211 -30.99 18.59 14.50
C TYR A 211 -29.67 19.26 14.90
N TRP A 212 -28.95 19.84 13.93
CA TRP A 212 -27.67 20.50 14.22
C TRP A 212 -27.83 21.73 15.10
N LYS A 213 -28.93 22.48 14.94
CA LYS A 213 -29.26 23.60 15.84
C LYS A 213 -29.43 23.14 17.28
N ASN A 214 -30.11 22.01 17.49
CA ASN A 214 -30.28 21.41 18.82
C ASN A 214 -28.99 20.82 19.39
N GLN A 215 -28.12 20.25 18.56
CA GLN A 215 -26.83 19.72 19.04
C GLN A 215 -25.87 20.86 19.42
N PHE A 216 -25.72 21.87 18.56
CA PHE A 216 -24.79 22.98 18.79
C PHE A 216 -25.24 23.94 19.89
N SER A 217 -26.54 24.06 20.16
CA SER A 217 -27.05 24.84 21.29
C SER A 217 -26.65 24.26 22.66
N LYS A 218 -26.16 23.02 22.71
CA LYS A 218 -25.62 22.42 23.93
C LYS A 218 -24.17 22.87 24.20
N CYS A 219 -23.50 23.49 23.24
CA CYS A 219 -22.07 23.79 23.35
C CYS A 219 -21.77 24.83 24.43
N ILE A 220 -20.94 24.45 25.40
CA ILE A 220 -20.50 25.29 26.52
C ILE A 220 -19.16 26.00 26.27
N LYS A 221 -18.62 25.94 25.04
CA LYS A 221 -17.29 26.48 24.67
C LYS A 221 -16.20 26.14 25.69
N CYS A 222 -16.12 24.87 26.09
CA CYS A 222 -15.03 24.37 26.95
C CYS A 222 -13.72 24.10 26.18
N TYR A 223 -13.73 24.25 24.86
CA TYR A 223 -12.60 24.04 23.95
C TYR A 223 -11.95 22.64 23.98
N GLY A 224 -12.46 21.66 24.73
CA GLY A 224 -11.88 20.31 24.77
C GLY A 224 -11.72 19.65 23.39
N CYS A 225 -12.66 19.89 22.48
CA CYS A 225 -12.58 19.40 21.11
C CYS A 225 -11.44 20.01 20.28
N ARG A 226 -10.94 21.21 20.63
CA ARG A 226 -9.74 21.83 20.06
C ARG A 226 -8.49 21.23 20.70
N GLU A 227 -8.44 21.21 22.03
CA GLU A 227 -7.25 20.76 22.78
C GLU A 227 -6.90 19.29 22.52
N VAL A 228 -7.90 18.43 22.33
CA VAL A 228 -7.67 17.01 22.02
C VAL A 228 -7.23 16.77 20.57
N CYS A 229 -7.37 17.76 19.68
CA CYS A 229 -7.18 17.56 18.25
C CYS A 229 -5.70 17.75 17.86
N PRO A 230 -5.01 16.71 17.36
CA PRO A 230 -3.59 16.82 17.01
C PRO A 230 -3.32 17.71 15.78
N ILE A 231 -4.37 18.12 15.07
CA ILE A 231 -4.29 18.98 13.87
C ILE A 231 -4.44 20.46 14.23
N CYS A 232 -5.08 20.78 15.37
CA CYS A 232 -5.32 22.16 15.81
C CYS A 232 -4.08 22.74 16.52
N LEU A 233 -3.04 23.08 15.76
CA LEU A 233 -1.74 23.56 16.29
C LEU A 233 -1.47 25.05 16.02
N CYS A 234 -2.50 25.84 15.70
CA CYS A 234 -2.31 27.24 15.34
C CYS A 234 -1.94 28.11 16.56
N GLU A 235 -1.01 29.06 16.37
CA GLU A 235 -0.64 30.05 17.42
C GLU A 235 -1.76 31.06 17.68
N TYR A 236 -2.54 31.37 16.65
CA TYR A 236 -3.74 32.21 16.74
C TYR A 236 -4.95 31.42 16.25
N CYS A 237 -6.02 31.37 17.03
CA CYS A 237 -7.21 30.60 16.71
C CYS A 237 -8.40 31.52 16.46
N GLU A 238 -9.03 31.42 15.28
CA GLU A 238 -10.26 32.15 14.96
C GLU A 238 -11.43 31.79 15.90
N LEU A 239 -11.34 30.68 16.64
CA LEU A 239 -12.32 30.32 17.67
C LEU A 239 -12.19 31.14 18.97
N GLU A 240 -11.12 31.91 19.11
CA GLU A 240 -10.86 32.83 20.22
C GLU A 240 -10.90 34.29 19.78
N ASP A 241 -11.07 34.54 18.49
CA ASP A 241 -11.19 35.87 17.92
C ASP A 241 -12.57 36.45 18.23
N ALA A 242 -12.59 37.60 18.90
CA ALA A 242 -13.82 38.27 19.31
C ALA A 242 -14.65 38.80 18.12
N ASP A 243 -14.03 39.00 16.95
CA ASP A 243 -14.73 39.42 15.73
C ASP A 243 -15.61 38.30 15.16
N TRP A 244 -15.24 37.04 15.41
CA TRP A 244 -15.96 35.85 14.91
C TRP A 244 -16.78 35.17 16.00
N ILE A 245 -16.31 35.19 17.24
CA ILE A 245 -16.94 34.49 18.36
C ILE A 245 -16.95 35.37 19.61
N THR A 246 -18.14 35.79 20.04
CA THR A 246 -18.32 36.60 21.25
C THR A 246 -17.81 35.87 22.51
N PRO A 247 -16.83 36.43 23.24
CA PRO A 247 -16.36 35.85 24.50
C PRO A 247 -17.45 35.82 25.58
N GLY A 248 -17.45 34.79 26.43
CA GLY A 248 -18.35 34.70 27.60
C GLY A 248 -19.82 34.35 27.32
N GLN A 249 -20.26 34.32 26.06
CA GLN A 249 -21.63 33.94 25.69
C GLN A 249 -21.81 32.43 25.65
N ILE A 250 -22.73 31.86 26.45
CA ILE A 250 -23.09 30.43 26.43
C ILE A 250 -24.60 30.33 26.19
N PRO A 251 -25.08 29.48 25.26
CA PRO A 251 -24.30 28.57 24.42
C PRO A 251 -23.49 29.28 23.33
N ALA A 252 -22.56 28.56 22.70
CA ALA A 252 -21.81 29.07 21.56
C ALA A 252 -22.75 29.65 20.49
N GLU A 253 -22.34 30.71 19.81
CA GLU A 253 -23.11 31.26 18.71
C GLU A 253 -23.29 30.20 17.62
N PHE A 254 -24.54 29.83 17.40
CA PHE A 254 -24.91 28.93 16.33
C PHE A 254 -24.89 29.67 14.99
N PRO A 255 -24.30 29.11 13.92
CA PRO A 255 -23.49 27.89 13.84
C PRO A 255 -21.97 28.15 13.82
N LEU A 256 -21.54 29.40 13.99
CA LEU A 256 -20.20 29.88 13.65
C LEU A 256 -19.07 29.09 14.32
N PHE A 257 -19.14 28.86 15.63
CA PHE A 257 -18.07 28.14 16.35
C PHE A 257 -17.76 26.75 15.74
N HIS A 258 -18.81 25.99 15.43
CA HIS A 258 -18.66 24.61 14.94
C HIS A 258 -18.27 24.57 13.45
N LEU A 259 -18.79 25.50 12.65
CA LEU A 259 -18.46 25.59 11.22
C LEU A 259 -17.05 26.12 10.98
N ILE A 260 -16.61 27.14 11.71
CA ILE A 260 -15.23 27.67 11.64
C ILE A 260 -14.25 26.53 11.95
N ARG A 261 -14.51 25.76 13.01
CA ARG A 261 -13.67 24.60 13.34
C ARG A 261 -13.68 23.55 12.23
N ALA A 262 -14.86 23.15 11.75
CA ALA A 262 -14.99 22.14 10.70
C ALA A 262 -14.31 22.55 9.39
N TYR A 263 -14.38 23.82 9.03
CA TYR A 263 -13.71 24.37 7.86
C TYR A 263 -12.18 24.29 7.98
N HIS A 264 -11.62 24.67 9.13
CA HIS A 264 -10.17 24.67 9.33
C HIS A 264 -9.52 23.28 9.33
N ILE A 265 -10.20 22.28 9.88
CA ILE A 265 -9.61 20.93 10.03
C ILE A 265 -10.18 19.90 9.06
N GLY A 266 -11.25 20.22 8.32
CA GLY A 266 -11.98 19.27 7.48
C GLY A 266 -11.10 18.50 6.51
N VAL A 267 -10.18 19.19 5.81
CA VAL A 267 -9.28 18.59 4.81
C VAL A 267 -8.21 17.69 5.45
N ASN A 268 -7.76 18.03 6.66
CA ASN A 268 -6.67 17.31 7.34
C ASN A 268 -7.18 16.28 8.35
N CYS A 269 -8.49 16.21 8.59
CA CYS A 269 -9.08 15.37 9.62
C CYS A 269 -8.86 13.89 9.32
N ILE A 270 -8.19 13.17 10.24
CA ILE A 270 -7.93 11.73 10.11
C ILE A 270 -9.08 10.84 10.61
N GLY A 271 -10.16 11.42 11.15
CA GLY A 271 -11.34 10.65 11.60
C GLY A 271 -11.14 9.87 12.91
N CYS A 272 -10.27 10.34 13.81
CA CYS A 272 -9.98 9.66 15.08
C CYS A 272 -11.09 9.77 16.14
N ASN A 273 -12.12 10.59 15.90
CA ASN A 273 -13.27 10.83 16.80
C ASN A 273 -12.98 11.31 18.23
N ALA A 274 -11.72 11.59 18.59
CA ALA A 274 -11.33 12.11 19.90
C ALA A 274 -12.11 13.37 20.32
N CYS A 275 -12.49 14.21 19.34
CA CYS A 275 -13.25 15.43 19.61
C CYS A 275 -14.71 15.19 20.06
N GLU A 276 -15.30 14.08 19.64
CA GLU A 276 -16.63 13.65 20.09
C GLU A 276 -16.53 13.02 21.48
N GLU A 277 -15.54 12.14 21.68
CA GLU A 277 -15.29 11.46 22.96
C GLU A 277 -15.00 12.44 24.10
N THR A 278 -14.23 13.51 23.82
CA THR A 278 -13.94 14.52 24.84
C THR A 278 -15.11 15.46 25.13
N CYS A 279 -16.18 15.45 24.32
CA CYS A 279 -17.25 16.44 24.44
C CYS A 279 -18.15 16.13 25.65
N PRO A 280 -18.16 16.95 26.72
CA PRO A 280 -18.99 16.68 27.89
C PRO A 280 -20.50 16.82 27.61
N MET A 281 -20.85 17.49 26.50
CA MET A 281 -22.25 17.71 26.09
C MET A 281 -22.71 16.67 25.05
N GLY A 282 -21.87 15.69 24.70
CA GLY A 282 -22.21 14.61 23.78
C GLY A 282 -22.57 15.09 22.37
N ILE A 283 -21.93 16.17 21.90
CA ILE A 283 -22.17 16.70 20.55
C ILE A 283 -21.46 15.77 19.56
N PRO A 284 -22.15 15.26 18.52
CA PRO A 284 -21.58 14.31 17.55
C PRO A 284 -20.63 15.02 16.57
N LEU A 285 -19.48 15.47 17.07
CA LEU A 285 -18.50 16.22 16.30
C LEU A 285 -17.78 15.35 15.27
N GLY A 286 -17.69 14.03 15.48
CA GLY A 286 -17.15 13.10 14.48
C GLY A 286 -18.02 13.10 13.22
N ALA A 287 -19.34 12.99 13.41
CA ALA A 287 -20.31 13.08 12.32
C ALA A 287 -20.20 14.40 11.54
N LEU A 288 -20.04 15.54 12.24
CA LEU A 288 -19.83 16.83 11.57
C LEU A 288 -18.57 16.82 10.69
N MET A 289 -17.49 16.20 11.16
CA MET A 289 -16.23 16.12 10.41
C MET A 289 -16.30 15.14 9.25
N ASP A 290 -17.06 14.06 9.36
CA ASP A 290 -17.32 13.14 8.25
C ASP A 290 -18.06 13.85 7.11
N VAL A 291 -19.02 14.72 7.43
CA VAL A 291 -19.65 15.61 6.44
C VAL A 291 -18.60 16.56 5.84
N ALA A 292 -17.81 17.24 6.67
CA ALA A 292 -16.83 18.23 6.20
C ALA A 292 -15.67 17.64 5.38
N ARG A 293 -15.34 16.36 5.61
CA ARG A 293 -14.35 15.58 4.84
C ARG A 293 -14.88 15.09 3.50
N THR A 294 -16.21 14.98 3.37
CA THR A 294 -16.84 14.55 2.11
C THR A 294 -16.82 15.71 1.13
N ASP A 295 -16.45 15.47 -0.14
CA ASP A 295 -16.37 16.50 -1.19
C ASP A 295 -17.58 17.45 -1.12
N GLY A 296 -17.34 18.74 -0.85
CA GLY A 296 -18.40 19.76 -0.77
C GLY A 296 -19.24 19.85 -2.06
N GLU A 297 -18.68 19.43 -3.19
CA GLU A 297 -19.35 19.30 -4.48
C GLU A 297 -20.54 18.33 -4.45
N LYS A 298 -20.44 17.23 -3.69
CA LYS A 298 -21.51 16.22 -3.54
C LYS A 298 -22.61 16.66 -2.57
N ILE A 299 -22.34 17.66 -1.71
CA ILE A 299 -23.27 18.14 -0.69
C ILE A 299 -24.19 19.24 -1.26
N PHE A 300 -23.70 20.05 -2.21
CA PHE A 300 -24.41 21.22 -2.72
C PHE A 300 -24.74 21.19 -4.21
N ASP A 301 -24.52 20.08 -4.93
CA ASP A 301 -24.70 19.99 -6.39
C ASP A 301 -24.04 21.17 -7.14
N TYR A 302 -22.87 21.60 -6.64
CA TYR A 302 -22.16 22.75 -7.19
C TYR A 302 -21.34 22.32 -8.41
N VAL A 303 -21.71 22.82 -9.60
CA VAL A 303 -20.96 22.61 -10.85
C VAL A 303 -20.06 23.82 -11.09
N PRO A 304 -18.72 23.67 -11.11
CA PRO A 304 -17.80 24.79 -11.32
C PRO A 304 -17.87 25.34 -12.75
N GLY A 305 -18.14 26.64 -12.85
CA GLY A 305 -18.16 27.41 -14.09
C GLY A 305 -18.86 28.75 -13.85
N LEU A 306 -18.09 29.84 -13.70
CA LEU A 306 -18.67 31.19 -13.74
C LEU A 306 -19.09 31.50 -15.18
N ASP A 307 -20.23 32.16 -15.36
CA ASP A 307 -20.57 32.75 -16.65
C ASP A 307 -19.47 33.72 -17.10
N ASP A 308 -19.32 33.88 -18.41
CA ASP A 308 -18.19 34.60 -18.99
C ASP A 308 -18.08 36.05 -18.49
N ASP A 309 -19.20 36.68 -18.12
CA ASP A 309 -19.21 38.05 -17.57
C ASP A 309 -18.60 38.07 -16.16
N SER A 310 -19.03 37.16 -15.29
CA SER A 310 -18.48 37.02 -13.93
C SER A 310 -16.99 36.67 -13.93
N LYS A 311 -16.56 35.85 -14.90
CA LYS A 311 -15.15 35.46 -15.09
C LYS A 311 -14.28 36.65 -15.52
N SER A 312 -14.81 37.51 -16.41
CA SER A 312 -14.10 38.72 -16.87
C SER A 312 -13.85 39.72 -15.73
N ARG A 313 -14.84 39.93 -14.85
CA ARG A 313 -14.73 40.84 -13.69
C ARG A 313 -13.68 40.38 -12.68
N LEU A 314 -13.57 39.08 -12.46
CA LEU A 314 -12.56 38.48 -11.59
C LEU A 314 -11.15 38.64 -12.15
N ILE A 315 -10.96 38.39 -13.46
CA ILE A 315 -9.67 38.59 -14.15
C ILE A 315 -9.24 40.06 -14.06
N ASP A 316 -10.16 41.00 -14.25
CA ASP A 316 -9.87 42.43 -14.16
C ASP A 316 -9.56 42.89 -12.73
N SER A 317 -10.18 42.29 -11.72
CA SER A 317 -9.89 42.55 -10.31
C SER A 317 -8.49 42.06 -9.92
N VAL A 318 -8.10 40.85 -10.36
CA VAL A 318 -6.76 40.28 -10.11
C VAL A 318 -5.67 41.06 -10.84
N LYS A 319 -5.95 41.56 -12.06
CA LYS A 319 -5.02 42.44 -12.79
C LYS A 319 -4.83 43.79 -12.10
N LYS A 320 -5.87 44.34 -11.47
CA LYS A 320 -5.77 45.63 -10.74
C LYS A 320 -5.05 45.52 -9.40
N ASN A 321 -5.11 44.36 -8.74
CA ASN A 321 -4.48 44.12 -7.44
C ASN A 321 -3.62 42.84 -7.47
N PRO A 322 -2.42 42.86 -8.10
CA PRO A 322 -1.57 41.69 -8.15
C PRO A 322 -1.03 41.32 -6.77
N ILE A 323 -1.23 40.06 -6.37
CA ILE A 323 -0.95 39.54 -5.02
C ILE A 323 0.56 39.30 -4.76
N MET A 324 1.42 39.43 -5.78
CA MET A 324 2.86 39.15 -5.65
C MET A 324 3.76 40.29 -6.17
N GLU A 325 4.03 41.28 -5.32
CA GLU A 325 5.33 41.98 -5.32
C GLU A 325 6.03 41.74 -3.96
N ARG A 326 6.53 40.52 -3.74
CA ARG A 326 7.63 40.32 -2.78
C ARG A 326 8.93 40.32 -3.57
N LYS A 327 9.57 41.49 -3.63
CA LYS A 327 10.94 41.64 -4.13
C LYS A 327 11.89 40.84 -3.24
N VAL A 328 12.40 39.72 -3.73
CA VAL A 328 13.56 39.02 -3.13
C VAL A 328 14.80 39.52 -3.89
N ARG A 329 15.69 40.23 -3.18
CA ARG A 329 17.03 40.55 -3.66
C ARG A 329 17.89 39.27 -3.60
N ILE A 330 18.61 39.00 -4.69
CA ILE A 330 19.79 38.13 -4.71
C ILE A 330 20.95 38.90 -4.08
#